data_AF-A0A8T6VHC5-F1
#
_entry.id   AF-A0A8T6VHC5-F1
#
_cell.length_a   1.000
_cell.length_b   1.000
_cell.length_c   1.000
_cell.angle_alpha   90.00
_cell.angle_beta   90.00
_cell.angle_gamma   90.00
#
_symmetry.space_group_name_H-M   'P 1'
#
loop_
_entity.id
_entity.type
_entity.pdbx_description
1 polymer ?
#
loop_
_entity_poly.entity_id
_entity_poly.type
_entity_poly.pdbx_seq_one_letter_code
_entity_poly.pdbx_strand_id
1 'polypeptide(L)'
;RRLGVARARRARTCYQCGTCASSCPVAKITSRFNPREIMLLSLRAEKDELISGDAIWLCCSCFNCQERCPQKVEIADCIYALRNIAFKEGYIPNIYSDFASALLNDGRIVGVSKFVEKKRPTLGLPPLQPTGVDALKKILSATGFDKLQQKTEEAQ
;
A
#
# COMPACT_ATOMS: atom_id res chain seq x y z
N ARG A 1 2.42 17.78 9.46
CA ARG A 1 2.46 17.88 7.97
C ARG A 1 3.87 18.13 7.36
N ARG A 2 4.97 18.33 8.11
CA ARG A 2 6.33 18.55 7.54
C ARG A 2 7.14 17.29 7.18
N LEU A 3 6.75 16.11 7.68
CA LEU A 3 7.49 14.86 7.47
C LEU A 3 7.51 14.42 5.99
N GLY A 4 6.41 14.56 5.25
CA GLY A 4 6.34 14.12 3.84
C GLY A 4 7.27 14.87 2.89
N VAL A 5 7.51 16.17 3.12
CA VAL A 5 8.40 16.99 2.28
C VAL A 5 9.88 16.65 2.53
N ALA A 6 10.24 16.34 3.77
CA ALA A 6 11.59 15.90 4.12
C ALA A 6 11.91 14.51 3.52
N ARG A 7 10.94 13.58 3.54
CA ARG A 7 11.07 12.25 2.93
C ARG A 7 11.24 12.31 1.41
N ALA A 8 10.41 13.13 0.73
CA ALA A 8 10.55 13.36 -0.72
C ALA A 8 11.89 14.00 -1.11
N ARG A 9 12.50 14.79 -0.22
CA ARG A 9 13.81 15.41 -0.46
C ARG A 9 14.95 14.37 -0.50
N ARG A 10 14.83 13.28 0.25
CA ARG A 10 15.82 12.17 0.23
C ARG A 10 15.71 11.32 -1.04
N ALA A 11 14.55 11.24 -1.69
CA ALA A 11 14.46 10.59 -3.00
C ALA A 11 15.46 11.17 -4.00
N ARG A 12 15.67 12.50 -3.97
CA ARG A 12 16.59 13.24 -4.84
C ARG A 12 18.08 12.98 -4.57
N THR A 13 18.45 12.30 -3.49
CA THR A 13 19.85 11.88 -3.25
C THR A 13 20.16 10.53 -3.88
N CYS A 14 19.17 9.87 -4.49
CA CYS A 14 19.38 8.61 -5.19
C CYS A 14 20.30 8.80 -6.40
N TYR A 15 21.45 8.14 -6.37
CA TYR A 15 22.45 8.10 -7.45
C TYR A 15 22.43 6.79 -8.27
N GLN A 16 21.33 6.04 -8.23
CA GLN A 16 21.09 4.86 -9.07
C GLN A 16 22.09 3.68 -8.95
N CYS A 17 22.70 3.46 -7.78
CA CYS A 17 23.65 2.36 -7.54
C CYS A 17 23.10 0.93 -7.70
N GLY A 18 21.78 0.73 -7.53
CA GLY A 18 21.15 -0.59 -7.65
C GLY A 18 21.16 -1.51 -6.43
N THR A 19 21.69 -1.09 -5.26
CA THR A 19 21.61 -1.87 -4.01
C THR A 19 20.17 -2.28 -3.65
N CYS A 20 19.20 -1.43 -3.96
CA CYS A 20 17.78 -1.73 -3.77
C CYS A 20 17.30 -2.89 -4.64
N ALA A 21 17.74 -2.95 -5.90
CA ALA A 21 17.37 -4.00 -6.84
C ALA A 21 17.97 -5.35 -6.42
N SER A 22 19.27 -5.36 -6.06
CA SER A 22 19.95 -6.58 -5.62
C SER A 22 19.41 -7.14 -4.29
N SER A 23 18.91 -6.26 -3.41
CA SER A 23 18.32 -6.65 -2.12
C SER A 23 16.85 -7.04 -2.21
N CYS A 24 16.19 -6.80 -3.36
CA CYS A 24 14.77 -7.05 -3.50
C CYS A 24 14.50 -8.54 -3.77
N PRO A 25 13.61 -9.20 -3.00
CA PRO A 25 13.22 -10.58 -3.31
C PRO A 25 12.36 -10.67 -4.59
N VAL A 26 11.52 -9.66 -4.86
CA VAL A 26 10.61 -9.65 -6.02
C VAL A 26 11.38 -9.49 -7.33
N ALA A 27 12.32 -8.54 -7.38
CA ALA A 27 13.15 -8.30 -8.57
C ALA A 27 14.05 -9.49 -8.95
N LYS A 28 14.29 -10.43 -8.02
CA LYS A 28 15.01 -11.68 -8.30
C LYS A 28 14.14 -12.73 -8.98
N ILE A 29 12.83 -12.65 -8.83
CA ILE A 29 11.87 -13.65 -9.31
C ILE A 29 11.20 -13.18 -10.60
N THR A 30 10.95 -11.87 -10.74
CA THR A 30 10.29 -11.32 -11.92
C THR A 30 10.93 -10.01 -12.38
N SER A 31 11.01 -9.82 -13.69
CA SER A 31 11.46 -8.58 -14.33
C SER A 31 10.42 -7.46 -14.32
N ARG A 32 9.17 -7.76 -13.96
CA ARG A 32 8.05 -6.78 -13.89
C ARG A 32 8.22 -5.75 -12.77
N PHE A 33 9.18 -5.95 -11.88
CA PHE A 33 9.42 -5.07 -10.75
C PHE A 33 10.90 -4.84 -10.52
N ASN A 34 11.30 -3.57 -10.53
CA ASN A 34 12.62 -3.16 -10.11
C ASN A 34 12.57 -1.85 -9.29
N PRO A 35 12.94 -1.86 -8.00
CA PRO A 35 12.88 -0.65 -7.17
C PRO A 35 13.90 0.42 -7.61
N ARG A 36 14.96 0.06 -8.35
CA ARG A 36 15.90 1.04 -8.94
C ARG A 36 15.23 1.83 -10.06
N GLU A 37 14.52 1.13 -10.92
CA GLU A 37 13.78 1.71 -12.06
C GLU A 37 12.65 2.62 -11.58
N ILE A 38 11.88 2.19 -10.58
CA ILE A 38 10.87 3.04 -9.94
C ILE A 38 11.49 4.35 -9.44
N MET A 39 12.65 4.30 -8.79
CA MET A 39 13.35 5.51 -8.35
C MET A 39 13.85 6.35 -9.53
N LEU A 40 14.28 5.75 -10.64
CA LEU A 40 14.71 6.47 -11.84
C LEU A 40 13.55 7.24 -12.45
N LEU A 41 12.42 6.58 -12.71
CA LEU A 41 11.20 7.19 -13.24
C LEU A 41 10.69 8.29 -12.30
N SER A 42 10.78 8.07 -10.98
CA SER A 42 10.39 9.07 -9.98
C SER A 42 11.25 10.34 -10.05
N LEU A 43 12.56 10.20 -10.28
CA LEU A 43 13.48 11.33 -10.44
C LEU A 43 13.24 12.09 -11.76
N ARG A 44 12.78 11.40 -12.80
CA ARG A 44 12.39 11.99 -14.09
C ARG A 44 10.98 12.60 -14.10
N ALA A 45 10.23 12.44 -12.99
CA ALA A 45 8.84 12.86 -12.87
C ALA A 45 7.90 12.21 -13.90
N GLU A 46 8.22 10.97 -14.32
CA GLU A 46 7.41 10.16 -15.24
C GLU A 46 6.28 9.46 -14.47
N LYS A 47 5.33 10.27 -13.97
CA LYS A 47 4.25 9.82 -13.06
C LYS A 47 3.35 8.77 -13.71
N ASP A 48 2.93 8.99 -14.95
CA ASP A 48 1.91 8.15 -15.59
C ASP A 48 2.41 6.72 -15.80
N GLU A 49 3.68 6.55 -16.17
CA GLU A 49 4.34 5.24 -16.28
C GLU A 49 4.43 4.52 -14.92
N LEU A 50 4.67 5.26 -13.83
CA LEU A 50 4.77 4.70 -12.49
C LEU A 50 3.44 4.20 -11.92
N ILE A 51 2.33 4.88 -12.23
CA ILE A 51 1.04 4.62 -11.55
C ILE A 51 0.06 3.80 -12.39
N SER A 52 0.17 3.82 -13.72
CA SER A 52 -0.76 3.10 -14.61
C SER A 52 -0.49 1.59 -14.65
N GLY A 53 0.76 1.18 -14.39
CA GLY A 53 1.17 -0.22 -14.35
C GLY A 53 0.97 -0.91 -13.00
N ASP A 54 1.30 -2.19 -12.95
CA ASP A 54 1.19 -3.02 -11.74
C ASP A 54 2.48 -3.04 -10.89
N ALA A 55 3.60 -2.53 -11.43
CA ALA A 55 4.92 -2.64 -10.81
C ALA A 55 4.92 -2.18 -9.34
N ILE A 56 4.37 -1.00 -9.03
CA ILE A 56 4.33 -0.49 -7.65
C ILE A 56 3.55 -1.41 -6.70
N TRP A 57 2.59 -2.20 -7.20
CA TRP A 57 1.77 -3.13 -6.43
C TRP A 57 2.49 -4.47 -6.16
N LEU A 58 3.51 -4.82 -6.94
CA LEU A 58 4.33 -6.02 -6.72
C LEU A 58 5.27 -5.92 -5.51
N CYS A 59 5.55 -4.71 -5.02
CA CYS A 59 6.41 -4.53 -3.85
C CYS A 59 5.81 -5.16 -2.57
N CYS A 60 6.50 -6.14 -1.98
CA CYS A 60 6.08 -6.79 -0.73
C CYS A 60 6.24 -5.91 0.52
N SER A 61 6.77 -4.69 0.40
CA SER A 61 6.97 -3.76 1.51
C SER A 61 7.82 -4.34 2.66
N CYS A 62 8.87 -5.10 2.32
CA CYS A 62 9.79 -5.71 3.27
C CYS A 62 10.90 -4.77 3.80
N PHE A 63 10.98 -3.54 3.28
CA PHE A 63 11.96 -2.50 3.65
C PHE A 63 13.45 -2.80 3.43
N ASN A 64 13.85 -3.97 2.93
CA ASN A 64 15.27 -4.29 2.65
C ASN A 64 16.01 -3.24 1.80
N CYS A 65 15.34 -2.67 0.79
CA CYS A 65 15.92 -1.66 -0.09
C CYS A 65 16.23 -0.34 0.64
N GLN A 66 15.43 0.00 1.64
CA GLN A 66 15.54 1.21 2.45
C GLN A 66 16.66 1.07 3.48
N GLU A 67 16.68 -0.05 4.20
CA GLU A 67 17.71 -0.35 5.21
C GLU A 67 19.12 -0.42 4.63
N ARG A 68 19.25 -0.90 3.39
CA ARG A 68 20.55 -1.06 2.73
C ARG A 68 20.93 0.11 1.84
N CYS A 69 20.11 1.16 1.77
CA CYS A 69 20.40 2.28 0.88
C CYS A 69 21.59 3.10 1.43
N PRO A 70 22.72 3.21 0.71
CA PRO A 70 23.87 4.00 1.17
C PRO A 70 23.56 5.50 1.25
N GLN A 71 22.58 5.97 0.47
CA GLN A 71 22.09 7.35 0.46
C GLN A 71 20.90 7.57 1.42
N LYS A 72 20.52 6.55 2.20
CA LYS A 72 19.39 6.57 3.14
C LYS A 72 18.08 7.01 2.51
N VAL A 73 17.87 6.62 1.25
CA VAL A 73 16.62 6.88 0.53
C VAL A 73 15.53 5.99 1.11
N GLU A 74 14.39 6.59 1.45
CA GLU A 74 13.22 5.88 1.95
C GLU A 74 12.42 5.27 0.78
N ILE A 75 13.01 4.29 0.09
CA ILE A 75 12.49 3.74 -1.18
C ILE A 75 11.12 3.07 -0.99
N ALA A 76 10.91 2.37 0.13
CA ALA A 76 9.63 1.74 0.43
C ALA A 76 8.54 2.81 0.66
N ASP A 77 8.85 3.87 1.42
CA ASP A 77 7.97 5.01 1.60
C ASP A 77 7.65 5.72 0.26
N CYS A 78 8.62 5.82 -0.65
CA CYS A 78 8.38 6.38 -2.00
C CYS A 78 7.35 5.54 -2.76
N ILE A 79 7.47 4.21 -2.73
CA ILE A 79 6.49 3.31 -3.37
C ILE A 79 5.11 3.44 -2.72
N TYR A 80 5.01 3.57 -1.39
CA TYR A 80 3.73 3.86 -0.73
C TYR A 80 3.12 5.19 -1.17
N ALA A 81 3.94 6.23 -1.32
CA ALA A 81 3.48 7.52 -1.82
C ALA A 81 2.94 7.39 -3.26
N LEU A 82 3.62 6.63 -4.12
CA LEU A 82 3.15 6.34 -5.49
C LEU A 82 1.83 5.57 -5.48
N ARG A 83 1.66 4.54 -4.62
CA ARG A 83 0.38 3.83 -4.46
C ARG A 83 -0.75 4.76 -4.04
N ASN A 84 -0.48 5.70 -3.14
CA ASN A 84 -1.48 6.70 -2.72
C ASN A 84 -1.87 7.66 -3.86
N ILE A 85 -0.94 7.97 -4.76
CA ILE A 85 -1.22 8.76 -5.97
C ILE A 85 -2.06 7.93 -6.94
N ALA A 86 -1.62 6.70 -7.23
CA ALA A 86 -2.33 5.75 -8.09
C ALA A 86 -3.78 5.55 -7.63
N PHE A 87 -3.99 5.32 -6.33
CA PHE A 87 -5.33 5.19 -5.74
C PHE A 87 -6.21 6.42 -5.98
N LYS A 88 -5.68 7.63 -5.78
CA LYS A 88 -6.43 8.88 -6.00
C LYS A 88 -6.81 9.10 -7.46
N GLU A 89 -6.04 8.52 -8.38
CA GLU A 89 -6.25 8.59 -9.82
C GLU A 89 -7.00 7.38 -10.38
N GLY A 90 -7.47 6.46 -9.52
CA GLY A 90 -8.27 5.29 -9.92
C GLY A 90 -7.46 4.06 -10.34
N TYR A 91 -6.12 4.12 -10.31
CA TYR A 91 -5.25 2.99 -10.66
C TYR A 91 -5.00 2.07 -9.44
N ILE A 92 -6.03 1.33 -9.05
CA ILE A 92 -5.97 0.40 -7.91
C ILE A 92 -6.45 -1.01 -8.30
N PRO A 93 -5.73 -2.07 -7.87
CA PRO A 93 -6.23 -3.43 -8.04
C PRO A 93 -7.52 -3.70 -7.23
N ASN A 94 -8.48 -4.39 -7.84
CA ASN A 94 -9.82 -4.65 -7.28
C ASN A 94 -9.82 -5.22 -5.85
N ILE A 95 -8.84 -6.06 -5.52
CA ILE A 95 -8.73 -6.67 -4.18
C ILE A 95 -8.67 -5.63 -3.05
N TYR A 96 -8.11 -4.44 -3.30
CA TYR A 96 -8.06 -3.39 -2.29
C TYR A 96 -9.41 -2.67 -2.13
N SER A 97 -10.20 -2.57 -3.20
CA SER A 97 -11.59 -2.10 -3.12
C SER A 97 -12.45 -3.06 -2.31
N ASP A 98 -12.26 -4.37 -2.51
CA ASP A 98 -12.93 -5.41 -1.71
C ASP A 98 -12.57 -5.30 -0.22
N PHE A 99 -11.28 -5.10 0.07
CA PHE A 99 -10.81 -4.89 1.45
C PHE A 99 -11.36 -3.62 2.08
N ALA A 100 -11.48 -2.53 1.31
CA ALA A 100 -12.08 -1.29 1.79
C ALA A 100 -13.56 -1.48 2.14
N SER A 101 -14.31 -2.15 1.28
CA SER A 101 -15.72 -2.48 1.50
C SER A 101 -15.93 -3.39 2.71
N ALA A 102 -15.13 -4.45 2.86
CA ALA A 102 -15.18 -5.33 4.03
C ALA A 102 -14.89 -4.55 5.33
N LEU A 103 -13.89 -3.65 5.30
CA LEU A 103 -13.55 -2.82 6.44
C LEU A 103 -14.68 -1.86 6.81
N LEU A 104 -15.35 -1.24 5.83
CA LEU A 104 -16.47 -0.32 6.06
C LEU A 104 -17.72 -1.00 6.63
N ASN A 105 -17.98 -2.23 6.20
CA ASN A 105 -19.20 -2.95 6.55
C ASN A 105 -19.02 -3.77 7.84
N ASP A 106 -17.94 -4.56 7.93
CA ASP A 106 -17.73 -5.52 9.00
C ASP A 106 -16.74 -5.04 10.06
N GLY A 107 -16.00 -3.95 9.79
CA GLY A 107 -14.87 -3.51 10.61
C GLY A 107 -13.66 -4.46 10.54
N ARG A 108 -13.65 -5.37 9.56
CA ARG A 108 -12.59 -6.37 9.35
C ARG A 108 -12.32 -6.52 7.85
N ILE A 109 -11.05 -6.63 7.49
CA ILE A 109 -10.67 -6.96 6.11
C ILE A 109 -11.02 -8.42 5.78
N VAL A 110 -10.80 -9.32 6.75
CA VAL A 110 -11.16 -10.73 6.61
C VAL A 110 -12.46 -10.96 7.38
N GLY A 111 -13.52 -11.24 6.63
CA GLY A 111 -14.82 -11.61 7.20
C GLY A 111 -14.71 -12.88 8.04
N VAL A 112 -15.46 -12.92 9.13
CA VAL A 112 -15.49 -14.09 10.02
C VAL A 112 -16.67 -14.96 9.64
N SER A 113 -16.40 -16.20 9.26
CA SER A 113 -17.46 -17.16 8.97
C SER A 113 -18.06 -17.76 10.25
N LYS A 114 -19.32 -18.17 10.19
CA LYS A 114 -20.00 -18.91 11.27
C LYS A 114 -19.22 -20.18 11.69
N PHE A 115 -18.50 -20.80 10.74
CA PHE A 115 -17.64 -21.95 11.03
C PHE A 115 -16.49 -21.58 11.96
N VAL A 116 -15.82 -20.45 11.72
CA VAL A 116 -14.75 -19.96 12.60
C VAL A 116 -15.30 -19.68 13.99
N GLU A 117 -16.43 -18.99 14.11
CA GLU A 117 -17.05 -18.70 15.42
C GLU A 117 -17.41 -19.97 16.19
N LYS A 118 -17.99 -20.97 15.51
CA LYS A 118 -18.33 -22.26 16.13
C LYS A 118 -17.10 -23.07 16.56
N LYS A 119 -15.98 -22.95 15.84
CA LYS A 119 -14.74 -23.68 16.16
C LYS A 119 -13.98 -23.07 17.33
N ARG A 120 -14.13 -21.76 17.59
CA ARG A 120 -13.41 -21.07 18.68
C ARG A 120 -13.64 -21.69 20.06
N PRO A 121 -14.87 -21.97 20.52
CA PRO A 121 -15.11 -22.63 21.81
C PRO A 121 -14.47 -24.02 21.90
N THR A 122 -14.46 -24.78 20.80
CA THR A 122 -13.82 -26.12 20.77
C THR A 122 -12.31 -26.07 20.98
N LEU A 123 -11.71 -24.91 20.75
CA LEU A 123 -10.29 -24.63 20.99
C LEU A 123 -10.06 -23.84 22.30
N GLY A 124 -11.10 -23.67 23.13
CA GLY A 124 -11.03 -22.89 24.37
C GLY A 124 -10.86 -21.38 24.16
N LEU A 125 -11.15 -20.87 22.96
CA LEU A 125 -10.97 -19.45 22.64
C LEU A 125 -12.24 -18.64 22.97
N PRO A 126 -12.10 -17.40 23.48
CA PRO A 126 -13.24 -16.53 23.79
C PRO A 126 -13.99 -16.09 22.53
N PRO A 127 -15.26 -15.65 22.66
CA PRO A 127 -15.99 -15.04 21.55
C PRO A 127 -15.26 -13.79 21.03
N LEU A 128 -15.47 -13.48 19.75
CA LEU A 128 -14.88 -12.30 19.15
C LEU A 128 -15.54 -11.04 19.70
N GLN A 129 -14.73 -10.02 19.92
CA GLN A 129 -15.24 -8.71 20.33
C GLN A 129 -16.02 -8.06 19.16
N PRO A 130 -17.10 -7.32 19.46
CA PRO A 130 -17.79 -6.55 18.44
C PRO A 130 -16.85 -5.53 17.82
N THR A 131 -17.00 -5.29 16.52
CA THR A 131 -16.24 -4.25 15.83
C THR A 131 -16.87 -2.88 16.05
N GLY A 132 -16.05 -1.88 16.34
CA GLY A 132 -16.48 -0.49 16.47
C GLY A 132 -16.73 0.17 15.11
N VAL A 133 -17.61 -0.41 14.29
CA VAL A 133 -17.85 0.02 12.90
C VAL A 133 -18.30 1.48 12.83
N ASP A 134 -19.13 1.93 13.76
CA ASP A 134 -19.58 3.33 13.79
C ASP A 134 -18.44 4.33 14.06
N ALA A 135 -17.53 3.98 14.97
CA ALA A 135 -16.35 4.79 15.25
C ALA A 135 -15.41 4.79 14.04
N LEU A 136 -15.24 3.64 13.38
CA LEU A 136 -14.46 3.50 12.17
C LEU A 136 -15.03 4.35 11.03
N LYS A 137 -16.34 4.31 10.78
CA LYS A 137 -17.01 5.15 9.77
C LYS A 137 -16.76 6.64 10.01
N LYS A 138 -16.84 7.10 11.27
CA LYS A 138 -16.51 8.49 11.62
C LYS A 138 -15.06 8.86 11.26
N ILE A 139 -14.09 7.98 11.53
CA ILE A 139 -12.68 8.19 11.18
C ILE A 139 -12.49 8.22 9.66
N LEU A 140 -13.12 7.31 8.93
CA LEU A 140 -12.98 7.21 7.48
C LEU A 140 -13.56 8.44 6.77
N SER A 141 -14.73 8.93 7.21
CA SER A 141 -15.30 10.19 6.70
C SER A 141 -14.47 11.41 7.08
N ALA A 142 -13.92 11.46 8.30
CA ALA A 142 -13.04 12.56 8.72
C ALA A 142 -11.72 12.62 7.94
N THR A 143 -11.22 11.46 7.49
CA THR A 143 -10.01 11.36 6.67
C THR A 143 -10.28 11.47 5.17
N GLY A 144 -11.55 11.49 4.76
CA GLY A 144 -11.99 11.55 3.36
C GLY A 144 -11.74 10.26 2.58
N PHE A 145 -11.57 9.13 3.27
CA PHE A 145 -11.32 7.83 2.65
C PHE A 145 -12.55 7.31 1.88
N ASP A 146 -13.73 7.55 2.42
CA ASP A 146 -15.04 7.24 1.81
C ASP A 146 -15.21 7.85 0.41
N LYS A 147 -14.82 9.13 0.26
CA LYS A 147 -14.89 9.85 -1.03
C LYS A 147 -13.91 9.32 -2.07
N LEU A 148 -12.79 8.74 -1.64
CA LEU A 148 -11.79 8.17 -2.54
C LEU A 148 -12.28 6.85 -3.12
N GLN A 149 -12.98 6.04 -2.33
CA GLN A 149 -13.56 4.79 -2.78
C GLN A 149 -14.65 5.01 -3.84
N GLN A 150 -15.57 5.96 -3.63
CA GLN A 150 -16.64 6.26 -4.59
C GLN A 150 -16.09 6.63 -5.98
N LYS A 151 -15.02 7.43 -6.03
CA LYS A 151 -14.35 7.78 -7.28
C LYS A 151 -13.69 6.59 -7.98
N THR A 152 -13.23 5.60 -7.22
CA THR A 152 -12.66 4.37 -7.78
C THR A 152 -13.77 3.49 -8.37
N GLU A 153 -14.92 3.36 -7.69
CA GLU A 153 -16.06 2.58 -8.18
C GLU A 153 -16.68 3.19 -9.45
N GLU A 154 -16.66 4.52 -9.61
CA GLU A 154 -17.14 5.22 -10.81
C GLU A 154 -16.17 5.16 -12.01
N ALA A 155 -14.88 4.90 -11.76
CA ALA A 155 -13.83 4.85 -12.78
C ALA A 155 -13.59 3.43 -13.35
N GLN A 156 -14.28 2.42 -12.80
CA GLN A 156 -14.23 1.02 -13.22
C GLN A 156 -15.46 0.65 -14.05
#